data_AF-A0ABD1Q146-F1
#
_entry.id   AF-A0ABD1Q146-F1
#
_cell.length_a   1.000
_cell.length_b   1.000
_cell.length_c   1.000
_cell.angle_alpha   90.00
_cell.angle_beta   90.00
_cell.angle_gamma   90.00
#
_symmetry.space_group_name_H-M   'P 1'
#
loop_
_entity.id
_entity.type
_entity.pdbx_description
1 polymer ?
#
loop_
_entity_poly.entity_id
_entity_poly.type
_entity_poly.pdbx_seq_one_letter_code
_entity_poly.pdbx_strand_id
1 'polypeptide(L)'
;MQGLKVVAGLSKELGNVKRAAGMDSDVLSSYVSKLEIGLEKVRLVLQHEQQNTRGKFFESMQMFLDDAQKEINRVKAEEMTALSLVKELTEYFHGDAAKEEAHPFSSFYDFVTNLFFISCNDKIKI
;
A
#
# COMPACT_ATOMS: atom_id res chain seq x y z
N MET A 1 -5.42 -23.47 -30.99
CA MET A 1 -6.16 -22.82 -29.88
C MET A 1 -5.28 -21.78 -29.22
N GLN A 2 -5.36 -20.51 -29.66
CA GLN A 2 -4.60 -19.40 -29.09
C GLN A 2 -5.10 -19.01 -27.68
N GLY A 3 -6.40 -19.12 -27.43
CA GLY A 3 -7.03 -18.66 -26.18
C GLY A 3 -6.58 -19.40 -24.91
N LEU A 4 -6.33 -20.72 -24.98
CA LEU A 4 -5.96 -21.51 -23.81
C LEU A 4 -4.56 -21.16 -23.26
N LYS A 5 -3.64 -20.73 -24.13
CA LYS A 5 -2.29 -20.28 -23.72
C LYS A 5 -2.34 -18.93 -23.00
N VAL A 6 -3.26 -18.05 -23.38
CA VAL A 6 -3.48 -16.76 -22.72
C VAL A 6 -4.08 -16.98 -21.33
N VAL A 7 -5.07 -17.89 -21.20
CA VAL A 7 -5.67 -18.26 -19.90
C VAL A 7 -4.69 -18.98 -18.98
N ALA A 8 -3.74 -19.76 -19.52
CA ALA A 8 -2.69 -20.39 -18.71
C ALA A 8 -1.69 -19.37 -18.12
N GLY A 9 -1.47 -18.23 -18.78
CA GLY A 9 -0.61 -17.14 -18.28
C GLY A 9 -1.23 -16.35 -17.12
N LEU A 10 -2.56 -16.24 -17.10
CA LEU A 10 -3.33 -15.55 -16.07
C LEU A 10 -3.09 -16.11 -14.65
N SER A 11 -2.87 -17.43 -14.50
CA SER A 11 -2.57 -18.02 -13.19
C SER A 11 -1.29 -17.46 -12.56
N LYS A 12 -0.28 -17.14 -13.39
CA LYS A 12 0.98 -16.54 -12.93
C LYS A 12 0.77 -15.08 -12.51
N GLU A 13 -0.04 -14.33 -13.26
CA GLU A 13 -0.36 -12.93 -12.95
C GLU A 13 -1.23 -12.80 -11.69
N LEU A 14 -2.20 -13.70 -11.51
CA LEU A 14 -3.01 -13.82 -10.29
C LEU A 14 -2.21 -14.24 -9.05
N GLY A 15 -0.99 -14.77 -9.22
CA GLY A 15 -0.08 -15.05 -8.10
C GLY A 15 0.36 -13.80 -7.36
N ASN A 16 0.47 -12.66 -8.04
CA ASN A 16 0.72 -11.36 -7.40
C ASN A 16 -0.53 -10.86 -6.67
N VAL A 17 -1.70 -11.03 -7.29
CA VAL A 17 -2.99 -10.69 -6.70
C VAL A 17 -3.23 -11.46 -5.41
N LYS A 18 -2.93 -12.76 -5.37
CA LYS A 18 -3.06 -13.58 -4.16
C LYS A 18 -2.14 -13.11 -3.02
N ARG A 19 -0.93 -12.65 -3.34
CA ARG A 19 -0.01 -12.11 -2.33
C ARG A 19 -0.45 -10.74 -1.84
N ALA A 20 -0.90 -9.88 -2.75
CA ALA A 20 -1.50 -8.60 -2.42
C ALA A 20 -2.74 -8.80 -1.54
N ALA A 21 -3.62 -9.76 -1.87
CA ALA A 21 -4.82 -10.10 -1.11
C ALA A 21 -4.58 -10.49 0.37
N GLY A 22 -3.35 -10.86 0.73
CA GLY A 22 -2.95 -11.15 2.11
C GLY A 22 -2.34 -9.95 2.85
N MET A 23 -2.18 -8.80 2.19
CA MET A 23 -1.72 -7.57 2.81
C MET A 23 -2.91 -6.87 3.47
N ASP A 24 -2.72 -6.42 4.71
CA ASP A 24 -3.69 -5.64 5.46
C ASP A 24 -3.21 -4.18 5.50
N SER A 25 -3.98 -3.30 4.85
CA SER A 25 -3.64 -1.88 4.73
C SER A 25 -3.67 -1.15 6.07
N ASP A 26 -4.56 -1.51 6.99
CA ASP A 26 -4.63 -0.89 8.32
C ASP A 26 -3.40 -1.27 9.15
N VAL A 27 -2.97 -2.53 9.04
CA VAL A 27 -1.73 -3.01 9.66
C VAL A 27 -0.51 -2.27 9.11
N LEU A 28 -0.40 -2.11 7.79
CA LEU A 28 0.68 -1.35 7.14
C LEU A 28 0.71 0.11 7.62
N SER A 29 -0.44 0.80 7.58
CA SER A 29 -0.59 2.16 8.07
C SER A 29 -0.23 2.30 9.56
N SER A 30 -0.54 1.28 10.37
CA SER A 30 -0.14 1.24 11.78
C SER A 30 1.38 1.16 11.95
N TYR A 31 2.08 0.42 11.09
CA TYR A 31 3.55 0.32 11.13
C TYR A 31 4.20 1.63 10.71
N VAL A 32 3.71 2.25 9.64
CA VAL A 32 4.15 3.59 9.22
C VAL A 32 3.99 4.60 10.35
N SER A 33 2.82 4.65 10.97
CA SER A 33 2.54 5.55 12.09
C SER A 33 3.47 5.31 13.29
N LYS A 34 3.74 4.04 13.62
CA LYS A 34 4.67 3.68 14.70
C LYS A 34 6.11 4.12 14.40
N LEU A 35 6.55 4.00 13.15
CA LEU A 35 7.87 4.46 12.72
C LEU A 35 7.99 5.98 12.81
N GLU A 36 6.97 6.73 12.37
CA GLU A 36 6.94 8.20 12.48
C GLU A 36 7.04 8.66 13.95
N ILE A 37 6.23 8.06 14.84
CA ILE A 37 6.27 8.37 16.27
C ILE A 37 7.63 8.02 16.88
N GLY A 38 8.21 6.88 16.50
CA GLY A 38 9.53 6.47 16.96
C GLY A 38 10.61 7.45 16.52
N LEU A 39 10.56 7.89 15.25
CA LEU A 39 11.49 8.84 14.67
C LEU A 39 11.44 10.19 15.38
N GLU A 40 10.24 10.70 15.64
CA GLU A 40 10.06 11.98 16.33
C GLU A 40 10.58 11.93 17.77
N LYS A 41 10.40 10.80 18.48
CA LYS A 41 10.98 10.61 19.82
C LYS A 41 12.51 10.69 19.80
N VAL A 42 13.16 10.05 18.83
CA VAL A 42 14.62 10.11 18.68
C VAL A 42 15.06 11.54 18.38
N ARG A 43 14.33 12.25 17.53
CA ARG A 43 14.59 13.67 17.22
C ARG A 43 14.54 14.55 18.47
N LEU A 44 13.53 14.37 19.31
CA LEU A 44 13.38 15.13 20.56
C LEU A 44 14.54 14.86 21.53
N VAL A 45 14.98 13.60 21.65
CA VAL A 45 16.15 13.23 22.48
C VAL A 45 17.42 13.92 21.97
N LEU A 46 17.65 13.93 20.65
CA LEU A 46 18.81 14.61 20.07
C LEU A 46 18.76 16.14 20.23
N GLN A 47 17.57 16.75 20.26
CA GLN A 47 17.44 18.19 20.52
C GLN A 47 17.82 18.58 21.96
N HIS A 48 17.73 17.65 22.91
CA HIS A 48 18.04 17.88 24.32
C HIS A 48 19.53 17.65 24.67
N GLU A 49 20.31 17.04 23.77
CA GLU A 49 21.76 16.93 23.91
C GLU A 49 22.41 18.32 23.87
N GLN A 50 23.15 18.68 24.93
CA GLN A 50 23.85 19.96 25.01
C GLN A 50 24.86 20.09 23.87
N GLN A 51 25.04 21.31 23.33
CA GLN A 51 25.94 21.58 22.19
C GLN A 51 27.39 21.09 22.38
N ASN A 52 27.80 20.77 23.62
CA ASN A 52 29.12 20.29 23.98
C ASN A 52 29.35 18.79 23.72
N THR A 53 28.31 18.00 23.38
CA THR A 53 28.39 16.55 23.10
C THR A 53 28.09 16.19 21.65
N ARG A 54 28.12 17.16 20.72
CA ARG A 54 27.98 16.91 19.26
C ARG A 54 29.22 16.23 18.68
N GLY A 55 29.39 14.95 19.00
CA GLY A 55 30.37 14.05 18.41
C GLY A 55 29.81 13.25 17.24
N LYS A 56 30.61 12.33 16.70
CA LYS A 56 30.27 11.48 15.54
C LYS A 56 28.94 10.73 15.65
N PHE A 57 28.51 10.41 16.87
CA PHE A 57 27.22 9.76 17.13
C PHE A 57 26.05 10.69 16.75
N PHE A 58 26.12 11.97 17.14
CA PHE A 58 25.10 12.96 16.85
C PHE A 58 24.95 13.18 15.34
N GLU A 59 26.08 13.33 14.62
CA GLU A 59 26.09 13.47 13.16
C GLU A 59 25.52 12.23 12.46
N SER A 60 25.93 11.03 12.89
CA SER A 60 25.40 9.77 12.34
C SER A 60 23.91 9.63 12.58
N MET A 61 23.43 10.03 13.77
CA MET A 61 22.01 10.00 14.10
C MET A 61 21.20 11.04 13.33
N GLN A 62 21.74 12.22 13.05
CA GLN A 62 21.07 13.19 12.16
C GLN A 62 20.91 12.63 10.74
N MET A 63 21.95 12.03 10.16
CA MET A 63 21.85 11.40 8.84
C MET A 63 20.83 10.25 8.85
N PHE A 64 20.85 9.41 9.89
CA PHE A 64 19.87 8.34 10.07
C PHE A 64 18.44 8.89 10.11
N LEU A 65 18.20 9.98 10.85
CA LEU A 65 16.87 10.58 10.94
C LEU A 65 16.38 11.08 9.58
N ASP A 66 17.25 11.75 8.83
CA ASP A 66 16.91 12.30 7.52
C ASP A 66 16.58 11.18 6.52
N ASP A 67 17.37 10.10 6.50
CA ASP A 67 17.15 8.98 5.60
C ASP A 67 15.92 8.16 5.99
N ALA A 68 15.71 7.91 7.29
CA ALA A 68 14.51 7.24 7.76
C ALA A 68 13.24 8.04 7.42
N GLN A 69 13.26 9.37 7.55
CA GLN A 69 12.13 10.21 7.16
C GLN A 69 11.83 10.11 5.65
N LYS A 70 12.86 10.10 4.80
CA LYS A 70 12.70 9.92 3.35
C LYS A 70 12.06 8.57 3.02
N GLU A 71 12.55 7.49 3.62
CA GLU A 71 12.01 6.15 3.38
C GLU A 71 10.56 6.01 3.85
N ILE A 72 10.22 6.56 5.02
CA ILE A 72 8.82 6.60 5.49
C ILE A 72 7.94 7.35 4.50
N ASN A 73 8.38 8.51 4.01
CA ASN A 73 7.63 9.28 3.03
C ASN A 73 7.45 8.54 1.70
N ARG A 74 8.48 7.80 1.26
CA ARG A 74 8.41 6.94 0.07
C ARG A 74 7.34 5.85 0.24
N VAL A 75 7.36 5.13 1.37
CA VAL A 75 6.37 4.07 1.66
C VAL A 75 4.95 4.63 1.68
N LYS A 76 4.74 5.82 2.27
CA LYS A 76 3.43 6.50 2.26
C LYS A 76 2.96 6.84 0.85
N ALA A 77 3.84 7.36 0.01
CA ALA A 77 3.50 7.68 -1.37
C ALA A 77 3.14 6.43 -2.18
N GLU A 78 3.87 5.33 -1.97
CA GLU A 78 3.59 4.03 -2.60
C GLU A 78 2.25 3.45 -2.13
N GLU A 79 1.96 3.52 -0.82
CA GLU A 79 0.68 3.11 -0.23
C GLU A 79 -0.49 3.90 -0.83
N MET A 80 -0.40 5.24 -0.88
CA MET A 80 -1.44 6.09 -1.48
C MET A 80 -1.64 5.80 -2.97
N THR A 81 -0.56 5.57 -3.71
CA THR A 81 -0.62 5.24 -5.14
C THR A 81 -1.31 3.89 -5.34
N ALA A 82 -0.95 2.88 -4.55
CA ALA A 82 -1.57 1.56 -4.59
C ALA A 82 -3.07 1.64 -4.29
N LEU A 83 -3.47 2.39 -3.26
CA LEU A 83 -4.88 2.60 -2.93
C LEU A 83 -5.66 3.32 -4.04
N SER A 84 -5.06 4.34 -4.69
CA SER A 84 -5.69 5.03 -5.82
C SER A 84 -5.92 4.09 -7.00
N LEU A 85 -4.92 3.27 -7.35
CA LEU A 85 -5.06 2.29 -8.44
C LEU A 85 -6.13 1.25 -8.15
N VAL A 86 -6.23 0.78 -6.90
CA VAL A 86 -7.30 -0.13 -6.48
C VAL A 86 -8.67 0.53 -6.63
N LYS A 87 -8.79 1.81 -6.25
CA LYS A 87 -10.02 2.58 -6.41
C LYS A 87 -10.40 2.74 -7.89
N GLU A 88 -9.48 3.19 -8.73
CA GLU A 88 -9.70 3.35 -10.18
C GLU A 88 -10.12 2.03 -10.85
N LEU A 89 -9.43 0.93 -10.51
CA LEU A 89 -9.77 -0.40 -11.00
C LEU A 89 -11.19 -0.79 -10.55
N THR A 90 -11.50 -0.59 -9.27
CA THR A 90 -12.82 -0.88 -8.70
C THR A 90 -13.92 -0.10 -9.41
N GLU A 91 -13.71 1.20 -9.66
CA GLU A 91 -14.65 2.08 -10.36
C GLU A 91 -14.83 1.69 -11.82
N TYR A 92 -13.76 1.33 -12.52
CA TYR A 92 -13.80 0.87 -13.91
C TYR A 92 -14.67 -0.38 -14.09
N PHE A 93 -14.65 -1.30 -13.11
CA PHE A 93 -15.42 -2.55 -13.17
C PHE A 93 -16.80 -2.52 -12.52
N HIS A 94 -17.07 -1.55 -11.64
CA HIS A 94 -18.41 -1.32 -11.06
C HIS A 94 -19.20 -0.22 -11.79
N GLY A 95 -18.83 0.10 -13.05
CA GLY A 95 -19.42 1.19 -13.83
C GLY A 95 -20.91 1.37 -13.58
N ASP A 96 -21.35 2.63 -13.39
CA ASP A 96 -22.70 3.05 -13.00
C ASP A 96 -23.76 1.94 -13.12
N ALA A 97 -24.10 1.33 -11.97
CA ALA A 97 -24.97 0.15 -11.86
C ALA A 97 -26.36 0.33 -12.51
N ALA A 98 -26.68 1.53 -12.98
CA ALA A 98 -27.89 1.86 -13.73
C ALA A 98 -27.86 1.46 -15.23
N LYS A 99 -26.73 1.02 -15.79
CA LYS A 99 -26.60 0.58 -17.20
C LYS A 99 -25.99 -0.81 -17.33
N GLU A 100 -26.67 -1.81 -16.76
CA GLU A 100 -26.31 -3.22 -16.91
C GLU A 100 -26.58 -3.72 -18.34
N GLU A 101 -25.52 -4.03 -19.07
CA GLU A 101 -25.54 -5.11 -20.07
C GLU A 101 -24.68 -6.24 -19.49
N ALA A 102 -25.31 -7.37 -19.17
CA ALA A 102 -24.66 -8.49 -18.48
C ALA A 102 -23.45 -9.01 -19.29
N HIS A 103 -22.24 -8.67 -18.85
CA HIS A 103 -21.03 -9.09 -19.53
C HIS A 103 -20.73 -10.58 -19.26
N PRO A 104 -20.46 -11.42 -20.28
CA PRO A 104 -20.24 -12.86 -20.12
C PRO A 104 -19.05 -13.31 -19.25
N PHE A 105 -18.31 -12.37 -18.66
CA PHE A 105 -17.09 -12.61 -17.89
C PHE A 105 -17.20 -12.16 -16.41
N SER A 106 -18.39 -11.76 -15.93
CA SER A 106 -18.61 -11.23 -14.57
C SER A 106 -18.04 -12.12 -13.47
N SER A 107 -18.16 -13.45 -13.61
CA SER A 107 -17.68 -14.41 -12.60
C SER A 107 -16.15 -14.52 -12.49
N PHE A 108 -15.39 -14.21 -13.55
CA PHE A 108 -13.94 -14.09 -13.47
C PHE A 108 -13.51 -12.73 -12.89
N TYR A 109 -14.34 -11.71 -13.12
CA TYR A 109 -14.10 -10.36 -12.68
C TYR A 109 -14.36 -10.17 -11.19
N ASP A 110 -15.51 -10.66 -10.72
CA ASP A 110 -15.90 -10.68 -9.31
C ASP A 110 -14.84 -11.37 -8.43
N PHE A 111 -14.13 -12.37 -8.97
CA PHE A 111 -13.06 -13.05 -8.27
C PHE A 111 -11.83 -12.15 -8.05
N VAL A 112 -11.41 -11.40 -9.07
CA VAL A 112 -10.25 -10.50 -8.98
C VAL A 112 -10.57 -9.30 -8.09
N THR A 113 -11.77 -8.72 -8.25
CA THR A 113 -12.19 -7.57 -7.47
C THR A 113 -12.41 -7.95 -6.00
N ASN A 114 -13.08 -9.07 -5.69
CA ASN A 114 -13.22 -9.54 -4.30
C ASN A 114 -11.89 -9.85 -3.62
N LEU A 115 -10.89 -10.39 -4.33
CA LEU A 115 -9.55 -10.62 -3.75
C LEU A 115 -8.86 -9.30 -3.35
N PHE A 116 -9.08 -8.22 -4.11
CA PHE A 116 -8.56 -6.89 -3.78
C PHE A 116 -9.37 -6.19 -2.69
N PHE A 117 -10.70 -6.31 -2.69
CA PHE A 117 -11.57 -5.76 -1.64
C PHE A 117 -11.25 -6.33 -0.25
N ILE A 118 -10.96 -7.64 -0.15
CA ILE A 118 -10.61 -8.28 1.13
C ILE A 118 -9.26 -7.77 1.68
N SER A 119 -8.38 -7.23 0.84
CA SER A 119 -7.05 -6.73 1.24
C SER A 119 -6.96 -5.22 1.44
N CYS A 120 -7.74 -4.45 0.69
CA CYS A 120 -7.67 -2.99 0.68
C CYS A 120 -8.75 -2.30 1.50
N ASN A 121 -9.32 -3.00 2.49
CA ASN A 121 -10.09 -2.46 3.62
C ASN A 121 -11.62 -2.58 3.52
N ASP A 122 -12.21 -3.10 4.60
CA ASP A 122 -13.55 -2.77 5.06
C ASP A 122 -13.61 -1.27 5.38
N LYS A 123 -13.76 -0.41 4.35
CA LYS A 123 -14.33 0.95 4.45
C LYS A 123 -14.43 1.64 3.09
N ILE A 124 -15.33 1.15 2.25
CA ILE A 124 -16.08 2.01 1.33
C ILE A 124 -17.55 1.93 1.75
N LYS A 125 -17.88 2.74 2.76
CA LYS A 125 -19.26 3.08 3.12
C LYS A 125 -19.33 4.60 3.26
N ILE A 126 -19.55 5.27 2.14
CA ILE A 126 -20.32 6.51 2.02
C ILE A 126 -21.10 6.40 0.71
#